data_AF-A0A0F0CBW0-F1
#
_entry.id   AF-A0A0F0CBW0-F1
#
_cell.length_a   1.000
_cell.length_b   1.000
_cell.length_c   1.000
_cell.angle_alpha   90.00
_cell.angle_beta   90.00
_cell.angle_gamma   90.00
#
_symmetry.space_group_name_H-M   'P 1'
#
loop_
_entity.id
_entity.type
_entity.pdbx_description
1 polymer ?
#
loop_
_entity_poly.entity_id
_entity_poly.type
_entity_poly.pdbx_seq_one_letter_code
_entity_poly.pdbx_strand_id
1 'polypeptide(L)'
;MDEKKLLTSQDCQQTGYDISLEGKVVVLSADALPEAFRSTEHQLYFCTGGFGSKPNPSGRAVFAVSLADGEQIRWNRSDILGIAKPEILTDHARLQLSQIRPAGALDLKNHEPQYSGYCFLPDGRYTSGVWLCSPKEVQDYIDLQKEYQHRIMVCDRDDFCVFDMVDGKLIYPTQEILDAHRKEQEQNGGMELKL
;
A
#
# COMPACT_ATOMS: atom_id res chain seq x y z
N MET A 1 25.50 -23.96 1.80
CA MET A 1 24.26 -23.80 2.57
C MET A 1 24.18 -22.32 2.87
N ASP A 2 23.44 -21.56 2.08
CA ASP A 2 23.13 -20.19 2.48
C ASP A 2 22.29 -20.31 3.75
N GLU A 3 22.79 -19.73 4.85
CA GLU A 3 21.96 -19.50 6.02
C GLU A 3 20.70 -18.80 5.54
N LYS A 4 19.54 -19.46 5.67
CA LYS A 4 18.25 -18.81 5.46
C LYS A 4 18.15 -17.71 6.49
N LYS A 5 18.58 -16.50 6.12
CA LYS A 5 18.41 -15.31 6.95
C LYS A 5 16.92 -15.16 7.19
N LEU A 6 16.50 -15.10 8.44
CA LEU A 6 15.11 -14.86 8.83
C LEU A 6 14.96 -13.40 9.23
N LEU A 7 13.78 -12.84 8.98
CA LEU A 7 13.44 -11.51 9.47
C LEU A 7 13.12 -11.58 10.96
N THR A 8 13.56 -10.57 11.68
CA THR A 8 13.41 -10.43 13.13
C THR A 8 12.80 -9.07 13.48
N SER A 9 12.62 -8.79 14.77
CA SER A 9 12.18 -7.47 15.23
C SER A 9 13.14 -6.33 14.85
N GLN A 10 14.42 -6.62 14.58
CA GLN A 10 15.39 -5.62 14.11
C GLN A 10 15.10 -5.12 12.69
N ASP A 11 14.37 -5.90 11.91
CA ASP A 11 13.94 -5.57 10.56
C ASP A 11 12.62 -4.77 10.55
N CYS A 12 12.07 -4.49 11.73
CA CYS A 12 10.88 -3.67 11.92
C CYS A 12 11.27 -2.22 12.24
N GLN A 13 10.51 -1.26 11.72
CA GLN A 13 10.63 0.16 12.10
C GLN A 13 9.89 0.46 13.40
N GLN A 14 8.82 -0.27 13.68
CA GLN A 14 8.04 -0.16 14.90
C GLN A 14 7.59 -1.54 15.36
N THR A 15 7.61 -1.77 16.66
CA THR A 15 7.22 -3.02 17.31
C THR A 15 6.35 -2.69 18.52
N GLY A 16 5.67 -3.69 19.10
CA GLY A 16 4.80 -3.49 20.27
C GLY A 16 3.33 -3.50 19.92
N TYR A 17 2.47 -3.38 20.94
CA TYR A 17 1.01 -3.50 20.84
C TYR A 17 0.28 -2.15 20.77
N ASP A 18 0.97 -1.06 21.07
CA ASP A 18 0.47 0.33 21.06
C ASP A 18 0.45 0.96 19.66
N ILE A 19 0.96 0.26 18.65
CA ILE A 19 0.98 0.69 17.25
C ILE A 19 -0.17 0.09 16.43
N SER A 20 -0.64 0.84 15.44
CA SER A 20 -1.55 0.33 14.41
C SER A 20 -0.78 -0.39 13.30
N LEU A 21 -1.23 -1.58 12.94
CA LEU A 21 -0.70 -2.36 11.81
C LEU A 21 -1.52 -2.16 10.52
N GLU A 22 -2.75 -1.66 10.63
CA GLU A 22 -3.68 -1.55 9.51
C GLU A 22 -3.11 -0.68 8.38
N GLY A 23 -3.14 -1.19 7.15
CA GLY A 23 -2.60 -0.52 5.98
C GLY A 23 -1.06 -0.53 5.90
N LYS A 24 -0.38 -1.35 6.71
CA LYS A 24 1.09 -1.44 6.72
C LYS A 24 1.58 -2.84 6.36
N VAL A 25 2.81 -2.90 5.82
CA VAL A 25 3.52 -4.16 5.66
C VAL A 25 4.10 -4.57 7.01
N VAL A 26 3.87 -5.82 7.40
CA VAL A 26 4.24 -6.37 8.69
C VAL A 26 5.13 -7.59 8.52
N VAL A 27 5.98 -7.82 9.52
CA VAL A 27 6.84 -9.00 9.60
C VAL A 27 6.19 -10.04 10.51
N LEU A 28 5.96 -11.25 9.99
CA LEU A 28 5.50 -12.41 10.73
C LEU A 28 6.69 -13.12 11.38
N SER A 29 6.51 -13.62 12.60
CA SER A 29 7.48 -14.50 13.26
C SER A 29 7.66 -15.80 12.48
N ALA A 30 8.91 -16.20 12.23
CA ALA A 30 9.21 -17.46 11.57
C ALA A 30 8.67 -18.68 12.32
N ASP A 31 8.48 -18.58 13.64
CA ASP A 31 7.93 -19.65 14.47
C ASP A 31 6.43 -19.89 14.21
N ALA A 32 5.72 -18.88 13.71
CA ALA A 32 4.32 -19.01 13.32
C ALA A 32 4.15 -19.71 11.95
N LEU A 33 5.22 -19.81 11.17
CA LEU A 33 5.22 -20.46 9.86
C LEU A 33 5.54 -21.96 9.98
N PRO A 34 4.92 -22.81 9.13
CA PRO A 34 5.36 -24.18 8.95
C PRO A 34 6.83 -24.22 8.50
N GLU A 35 7.56 -25.25 8.89
CA GLU A 35 9.00 -25.37 8.65
C GLU A 35 9.41 -25.19 7.18
N ALA A 36 8.61 -25.74 6.26
CA ALA A 36 8.83 -25.62 4.81
C ALA A 36 8.82 -24.16 4.31
N PHE A 37 8.07 -23.28 4.98
CA PHE A 37 7.90 -21.87 4.61
C PHE A 37 8.77 -20.91 5.42
N ARG A 38 9.61 -21.40 6.35
CA ARG A 38 10.50 -20.53 7.15
C ARG A 38 11.60 -19.91 6.29
N SER A 39 11.30 -18.73 5.76
CA SER A 39 12.19 -17.91 4.92
C SER A 39 11.74 -16.46 4.95
N THR A 40 12.62 -15.53 4.58
CA THR A 40 12.30 -14.09 4.50
C THR A 40 11.08 -13.79 3.62
N GLU A 41 10.94 -14.49 2.49
CA GLU A 41 9.87 -14.25 1.51
C GLU A 41 8.48 -14.46 2.12
N HIS A 42 8.31 -15.55 2.88
CA HIS A 42 7.04 -15.89 3.52
C HIS A 42 6.80 -15.18 4.86
N GLN A 43 7.69 -14.28 5.29
CA GLN A 43 7.52 -13.51 6.52
C GLN A 43 6.88 -12.12 6.29
N LEU A 44 6.67 -11.71 5.03
CA LEU A 44 6.14 -10.38 4.69
C LEU A 44 4.66 -10.44 4.32
N TYR A 45 3.85 -9.63 5.00
CA TYR A 45 2.41 -9.55 4.79
C TYR A 45 1.93 -8.10 4.77
N PHE A 46 0.93 -7.78 3.94
CA PHE A 46 0.22 -6.51 4.03
C PHE A 46 -1.01 -6.66 4.93
N CYS A 47 -1.07 -5.91 6.03
CA CYS A 47 -2.17 -5.98 6.99
C CYS A 47 -3.39 -5.20 6.50
N THR A 48 -4.49 -5.90 6.24
CA THR A 48 -5.76 -5.32 5.74
C THR A 48 -6.73 -4.94 6.85
N GLY A 49 -6.49 -5.37 8.09
CA GLY A 49 -7.25 -4.92 9.27
C GLY A 49 -7.49 -6.01 10.31
N GLY A 50 -8.63 -5.91 11.01
CA GLY A 50 -9.02 -6.81 12.10
C GLY A 50 -8.75 -6.24 13.50
N PHE A 51 -9.45 -6.73 14.53
CA PHE A 51 -9.37 -6.16 15.88
C PHE A 51 -7.97 -6.21 16.50
N GLY A 52 -7.12 -7.16 16.09
CA GLY A 52 -5.73 -7.28 16.51
C GLY A 52 -4.77 -6.31 15.82
N SER A 53 -5.18 -5.69 14.70
CA SER A 53 -4.35 -4.73 13.97
C SER A 53 -4.36 -3.33 14.58
N LYS A 54 -5.31 -3.04 15.47
CA LYS A 54 -5.46 -1.73 16.13
C LYS A 54 -4.44 -1.53 17.25
N PRO A 55 -4.11 -0.28 17.62
CA PRO A 55 -3.32 -0.01 18.81
C PRO A 55 -4.10 -0.43 20.07
N ASN A 56 -3.38 -0.98 21.06
CA ASN A 56 -3.94 -1.54 22.30
C ASN A 56 -5.15 -2.45 22.03
N PRO A 57 -4.96 -3.51 21.22
CA PRO A 57 -6.08 -4.22 20.61
C PRO A 57 -6.88 -5.00 21.66
N SER A 58 -8.21 -4.90 21.57
CA SER A 58 -9.15 -5.69 22.38
C SER A 58 -9.35 -7.11 21.85
N GLY A 59 -8.87 -7.41 20.64
CA GLY A 59 -8.94 -8.71 20.00
C GLY A 59 -7.58 -9.15 19.44
N ARG A 60 -7.50 -10.40 18.98
CA ARG A 60 -6.23 -10.99 18.49
C ARG A 60 -6.11 -11.09 16.98
N ALA A 61 -7.19 -10.99 16.22
CA ALA A 61 -7.18 -11.30 14.78
C ALA A 61 -6.58 -10.16 13.94
N VAL A 62 -5.60 -10.50 13.11
CA VAL A 62 -5.03 -9.64 12.07
C VAL A 62 -5.31 -10.32 10.74
N PHE A 63 -6.02 -9.65 9.84
CA PHE A 63 -6.21 -10.10 8.46
C PHE A 63 -5.13 -9.49 7.60
N ALA A 64 -4.56 -10.30 6.70
CA ALA A 64 -3.44 -9.87 5.89
C ALA A 64 -3.40 -10.59 4.54
N VAL A 65 -2.64 -10.01 3.61
CA VAL A 65 -2.31 -10.58 2.30
C VAL A 65 -0.82 -10.95 2.31
N SER A 66 -0.50 -12.18 1.96
CA SER A 66 0.88 -12.65 1.77
C SER A 66 1.54 -11.90 0.61
N LEU A 67 2.74 -11.35 0.83
CA LEU A 67 3.52 -10.72 -0.25
C LEU A 67 4.33 -11.74 -1.07
N ALA A 68 4.28 -13.03 -0.72
CA ALA A 68 4.89 -14.11 -1.49
C ALA A 68 4.00 -14.59 -2.64
N ASP A 69 2.69 -14.66 -2.42
CA ASP A 69 1.74 -15.32 -3.34
C ASP A 69 0.38 -14.63 -3.44
N GLY A 70 0.12 -13.59 -2.64
CA GLY A 70 -1.15 -12.87 -2.64
C GLY A 70 -2.28 -13.55 -1.85
N GLU A 71 -2.02 -14.65 -1.15
CA GLU A 71 -3.05 -15.33 -0.36
C GLU A 71 -3.54 -14.47 0.81
N GLN A 72 -4.86 -14.45 1.01
CA GLN A 72 -5.47 -13.83 2.17
C GLN A 72 -5.47 -14.81 3.35
N ILE A 73 -4.93 -14.36 4.48
CA ILE A 73 -4.78 -15.19 5.67
C ILE A 73 -5.06 -14.39 6.94
N ARG A 74 -5.38 -15.10 8.01
CA ARG A 74 -5.58 -14.53 9.34
C ARG A 74 -4.48 -15.01 10.28
N TRP A 75 -3.83 -14.06 10.93
CA TRP A 75 -2.82 -14.27 11.98
C TRP A 75 -3.32 -13.82 13.36
N ASN A 76 -2.63 -14.23 14.42
CA ASN A 76 -2.76 -13.54 15.70
C ASN A 76 -1.81 -12.34 15.76
N ARG A 77 -2.20 -11.31 16.51
CA ARG A 77 -1.32 -10.16 16.79
C ARG A 77 0.00 -10.57 17.42
N SER A 78 0.01 -11.61 18.25
CA SER A 78 1.22 -12.19 18.87
C SER A 78 2.19 -12.79 17.87
N ASP A 79 1.72 -13.15 16.68
CA ASP A 79 2.53 -13.75 15.63
C ASP A 79 3.28 -12.68 14.83
N ILE A 80 2.85 -11.41 14.93
CA ILE A 80 3.42 -10.27 14.20
C ILE A 80 4.51 -9.60 15.04
N LEU A 81 5.72 -9.52 14.47
CA LEU A 81 6.87 -8.88 15.11
C LEU A 81 6.75 -7.34 15.11
N GLY A 82 6.25 -6.76 14.02
CA GLY A 82 6.14 -5.32 13.87
C GLY A 82 5.87 -4.87 12.44
N ILE A 83 5.92 -3.55 12.24
CA ILE A 83 5.83 -2.93 10.92
C ILE A 83 7.19 -3.05 10.23
N ALA A 84 7.22 -3.64 9.05
CA ALA A 84 8.43 -3.82 8.25
C ALA A 84 9.08 -2.49 7.88
N LYS A 85 10.42 -2.48 7.86
CA LYS A 85 11.19 -1.42 7.21
C LYS A 85 10.98 -1.46 5.69
N PRO A 86 10.78 -0.34 5.00
CA PRO A 86 10.62 -0.36 3.55
C PRO A 86 11.80 -0.99 2.79
N GLU A 87 13.03 -0.86 3.30
CA GLU A 87 14.26 -1.36 2.67
C GLU A 87 14.40 -2.89 2.67
N ILE A 88 13.64 -3.62 3.49
CA ILE A 88 13.69 -5.09 3.51
C ILE A 88 12.77 -5.75 2.47
N LEU A 89 11.88 -4.98 1.83
CA LEU A 89 10.99 -5.51 0.79
C LEU A 89 11.79 -5.84 -0.46
N THR A 90 11.67 -7.08 -0.90
CA THR A 90 12.20 -7.55 -2.18
C THR A 90 11.39 -6.97 -3.34
N ASP A 91 11.96 -7.00 -4.53
CA ASP A 91 11.26 -6.65 -5.77
C ASP A 91 9.95 -7.42 -5.92
N HIS A 92 9.97 -8.73 -5.64
CA HIS A 92 8.79 -9.57 -5.67
C HIS A 92 7.71 -9.08 -4.70
N ALA A 93 8.07 -8.79 -3.45
CA ALA A 93 7.13 -8.29 -2.46
C ALA A 93 6.54 -6.92 -2.85
N ARG A 94 7.34 -6.03 -3.47
CA ARG A 94 6.86 -4.75 -4.00
C ARG A 94 5.87 -4.93 -5.16
N LEU A 95 6.15 -5.86 -6.07
CA LEU A 95 5.25 -6.22 -7.18
C LEU A 95 3.97 -6.92 -6.72
N GLN A 96 4.03 -7.69 -5.63
CA GLN A 96 2.82 -8.26 -5.04
C GLN A 96 1.99 -7.19 -4.34
N LEU A 97 2.64 -6.30 -3.58
CA LEU A 97 2.01 -5.18 -2.88
C LEU A 97 1.33 -4.21 -3.85
N SER A 98 1.92 -3.95 -5.03
CA SER A 98 1.40 -3.01 -6.02
C SER A 98 0.03 -3.39 -6.57
N GLN A 99 -0.36 -4.66 -6.45
CA GLN A 99 -1.63 -5.19 -6.93
C GLN A 99 -2.76 -5.10 -5.88
N ILE A 100 -2.46 -4.69 -4.65
CA ILE A 100 -3.44 -4.62 -3.58
C ILE A 100 -4.30 -3.35 -3.72
N ARG A 101 -5.62 -3.55 -3.77
CA ARG A 101 -6.60 -2.45 -3.70
C ARG A 101 -6.74 -1.92 -2.27
N PRO A 102 -6.96 -0.61 -2.08
CA PRO A 102 -7.19 -0.05 -0.76
C PRO A 102 -8.37 -0.69 -0.02
N ALA A 103 -8.32 -0.66 1.31
CA ALA A 103 -9.46 -1.11 2.13
C ALA A 103 -10.70 -0.26 1.84
N GLY A 104 -11.85 -0.92 1.66
CA GLY A 104 -13.11 -0.25 1.35
C GLY A 104 -13.27 0.19 -0.12
N ALA A 105 -12.34 -0.19 -1.01
CA ALA A 105 -12.49 0.03 -2.45
C ALA A 105 -13.77 -0.64 -2.98
N LEU A 106 -14.42 0.01 -3.94
CA LEU A 106 -15.72 -0.41 -4.45
C LEU A 106 -15.65 -1.74 -5.20
N ASP A 107 -16.73 -2.52 -5.17
CA ASP A 107 -16.81 -3.76 -5.95
C ASP A 107 -16.86 -3.44 -7.45
N LEU A 108 -15.87 -3.97 -8.19
CA LEU A 108 -15.70 -3.80 -9.63
C LEU A 108 -16.85 -4.38 -10.45
N LYS A 109 -17.67 -5.28 -9.88
CA LYS A 109 -18.86 -5.80 -10.56
C LYS A 109 -19.93 -4.74 -10.81
N ASN A 110 -20.01 -3.74 -9.94
CA ASN A 110 -21.08 -2.73 -9.95
C ASN A 110 -20.54 -1.30 -10.15
N HIS A 111 -19.23 -1.11 -10.21
CA HIS A 111 -18.59 0.18 -10.32
C HIS A 111 -17.53 0.14 -11.39
N GLU A 112 -17.70 0.97 -12.42
CA GLU A 112 -16.75 1.07 -13.52
C GLU A 112 -15.46 1.76 -13.03
N PRO A 113 -14.28 1.16 -13.25
CA PRO A 113 -13.00 1.79 -12.97
C PRO A 113 -12.88 3.13 -13.70
N GLN A 114 -12.44 4.16 -12.97
CA GLN A 114 -12.18 5.48 -13.52
C GLN A 114 -10.68 5.76 -13.66
N TYR A 115 -9.86 4.96 -12.98
CA TYR A 115 -8.41 5.11 -12.95
C TYR A 115 -7.71 3.76 -12.91
N SER A 116 -6.44 3.82 -13.27
CA SER A 116 -5.51 2.69 -13.26
C SER A 116 -4.24 3.06 -12.49
N GLY A 117 -3.98 2.35 -11.40
CA GLY A 117 -2.79 2.54 -10.57
C GLY A 117 -1.67 1.57 -10.92
N TYR A 118 -0.45 2.07 -11.05
CA TYR A 118 0.75 1.30 -11.39
C TYR A 118 1.86 1.61 -10.41
N CYS A 119 2.68 0.60 -10.10
CA CYS A 119 3.95 0.80 -9.40
C CYS A 119 5.08 0.18 -10.20
N PHE A 120 6.21 0.88 -10.27
CA PHE A 120 7.38 0.43 -11.03
C PHE A 120 8.57 0.24 -10.10
N LEU A 121 9.31 -0.84 -10.35
CA LEU A 121 10.64 -1.04 -9.79
C LEU A 121 11.65 -0.08 -10.44
N PRO A 122 12.84 0.12 -9.84
CA PRO A 122 13.87 1.00 -10.41
C PRO A 122 14.34 0.62 -11.82
N ASP A 123 14.23 -0.66 -12.19
CA ASP A 123 14.56 -1.15 -13.54
C ASP A 123 13.39 -1.09 -14.53
N GLY A 124 12.27 -0.49 -14.13
CA GLY A 124 11.08 -0.30 -14.96
C GLY A 124 10.14 -1.50 -15.01
N ARG A 125 10.45 -2.63 -14.36
CA ARG A 125 9.49 -3.74 -14.22
C ARG A 125 8.27 -3.32 -13.39
N TYR A 126 7.10 -3.82 -13.79
CA TYR A 126 5.82 -3.59 -13.11
C TYR A 126 4.86 -4.76 -13.37
N THR A 127 3.79 -4.85 -12.58
CA THR A 127 2.67 -5.78 -12.79
C THR A 127 1.49 -5.11 -13.47
N SER A 128 0.42 -5.85 -13.76
CA SER A 128 -0.85 -5.27 -14.20
C SER A 128 -1.31 -4.14 -13.27
N GLY A 129 -1.92 -3.11 -13.87
CA GLY A 129 -2.47 -1.98 -13.15
C GLY A 129 -3.67 -2.36 -12.29
N VAL A 130 -3.84 -1.63 -11.19
CA VAL A 130 -4.97 -1.78 -10.27
C VAL A 130 -6.10 -0.85 -10.68
N TRP A 131 -7.30 -1.41 -10.82
CA TRP A 131 -8.50 -0.64 -11.10
C TRP A 131 -9.02 0.10 -9.86
N LEU A 132 -9.26 1.40 -10.03
CA LEU A 132 -9.70 2.30 -8.98
C LEU A 132 -10.95 3.06 -9.47
N CYS A 133 -12.02 3.05 -8.69
CA CYS A 133 -13.33 3.54 -9.12
C CYS A 133 -13.58 5.01 -8.77
N SER A 134 -12.72 5.64 -7.97
CA SER A 134 -12.93 7.03 -7.52
C SER A 134 -11.63 7.75 -7.17
N PRO A 135 -11.63 9.10 -7.13
CA PRO A 135 -10.49 9.86 -6.63
C PRO A 135 -10.07 9.50 -5.21
N LYS A 136 -11.02 9.07 -4.36
CA LYS A 136 -10.71 8.57 -3.03
C LYS A 136 -9.89 7.28 -3.08
N GLU A 137 -10.25 6.34 -3.94
CA GLU A 137 -9.47 5.11 -4.14
C GLU A 137 -8.07 5.40 -4.68
N VAL A 138 -7.93 6.42 -5.54
CA VAL A 138 -6.62 6.92 -6.00
C VAL A 138 -5.77 7.41 -4.83
N GLN A 139 -6.32 8.27 -3.99
CA GLN A 139 -5.60 8.79 -2.82
C GLN A 139 -5.22 7.66 -1.86
N ASP A 140 -6.16 6.77 -1.53
CA ASP A 140 -5.91 5.66 -0.62
C ASP A 140 -4.88 4.67 -1.20
N TYR A 141 -4.84 4.47 -2.53
CA TYR A 141 -3.82 3.66 -3.20
C TYR A 141 -2.44 4.31 -3.11
N ILE A 142 -2.33 5.61 -3.37
CA ILE A 142 -1.07 6.35 -3.23
C ILE A 142 -0.55 6.24 -1.79
N ASP A 143 -1.43 6.44 -0.79
CA ASP A 143 -1.07 6.37 0.62
C ASP A 143 -0.59 4.99 1.06
N LEU A 144 -1.19 3.93 0.50
CA LEU A 144 -0.78 2.55 0.71
C LEU A 144 0.63 2.29 0.14
N GLN A 145 0.91 2.80 -1.06
CA GLN A 145 2.11 2.45 -1.83
C GLN A 145 3.31 3.36 -1.57
N LYS A 146 3.12 4.64 -1.21
CA LYS A 146 4.18 5.68 -1.22
C LYS A 146 5.39 5.44 -0.33
N GLU A 147 5.21 4.64 0.73
CA GLU A 147 6.31 4.30 1.63
C GLU A 147 7.19 3.17 1.07
N TYR A 148 6.68 2.40 0.11
CA TYR A 148 7.30 1.16 -0.36
C TYR A 148 7.70 1.20 -1.83
N GLN A 149 7.11 2.04 -2.67
CA GLN A 149 7.34 1.93 -4.11
C GLN A 149 8.36 2.94 -4.60
N HIS A 150 9.20 2.53 -5.54
CA HIS A 150 10.14 3.43 -6.23
C HIS A 150 9.37 4.47 -7.05
N ARG A 151 8.39 4.02 -7.84
CA ARG A 151 7.50 4.91 -8.60
C ARG A 151 6.05 4.48 -8.49
N ILE A 152 5.15 5.45 -8.39
CA ILE A 152 3.69 5.27 -8.45
C ILE A 152 3.17 6.16 -9.57
N MET A 153 2.40 5.59 -10.48
CA MET A 153 1.73 6.32 -11.55
C MET A 153 0.24 5.97 -11.54
N VAL A 154 -0.62 6.96 -11.74
CA VAL A 154 -2.05 6.75 -11.93
C VAL A 154 -2.47 7.40 -13.22
N CYS A 155 -3.22 6.66 -14.05
CA CYS A 155 -3.86 7.19 -15.24
C CYS A 155 -5.39 7.23 -15.08
N ASP A 156 -6.05 8.10 -15.83
CA ASP A 156 -7.51 8.08 -15.98
C ASP A 156 -7.96 7.02 -17.01
N ARG A 157 -9.25 7.02 -17.38
CA ARG A 157 -9.84 6.07 -18.34
C ARG A 157 -9.36 6.26 -19.78
N ASP A 158 -8.83 7.43 -20.10
CA ASP A 158 -8.35 7.77 -21.44
C ASP A 158 -6.83 7.55 -21.54
N ASP A 159 -6.25 6.81 -20.59
CA ASP A 159 -4.83 6.48 -20.45
C ASP A 159 -3.92 7.71 -20.25
N PHE A 160 -4.46 8.85 -19.85
CA PHE A 160 -3.66 10.02 -19.49
C PHE A 160 -3.16 9.91 -18.06
N CYS A 161 -1.86 10.18 -17.86
CA CYS A 161 -1.28 10.26 -16.52
C CYS A 161 -1.91 11.43 -15.76
N VAL A 162 -2.52 11.12 -14.61
CA VAL A 162 -3.10 12.10 -13.69
C VAL A 162 -2.31 12.26 -12.40
N PHE A 163 -1.41 11.30 -12.11
CA PHE A 163 -0.48 11.35 -10.99
C PHE A 163 0.78 10.56 -11.32
N ASP A 164 1.95 11.10 -10.95
CA ASP A 164 3.23 10.39 -11.02
C ASP A 164 4.14 10.83 -9.89
N MET A 165 4.76 9.87 -9.20
CA MET A 165 5.66 10.11 -8.08
C MET A 165 6.83 9.15 -8.15
N VAL A 166 8.06 9.65 -8.00
CA VAL A 166 9.30 8.86 -8.01
C VAL A 166 10.11 9.18 -6.76
N ASP A 167 10.52 8.15 -6.02
CA ASP A 167 11.30 8.26 -4.78
C ASP A 167 10.70 9.27 -3.78
N GLY A 168 9.37 9.23 -3.62
CA GLY A 168 8.62 10.13 -2.75
C GLY A 168 8.47 11.56 -3.26
N LYS A 169 8.94 11.87 -4.48
CA LYS A 169 8.84 13.20 -5.09
C LYS A 169 7.74 13.21 -6.16
N LEU A 170 6.81 14.16 -6.03
CA LEU A 170 5.75 14.37 -7.01
C LEU A 170 6.36 14.85 -8.33
N ILE A 171 6.10 14.12 -9.41
CA ILE A 171 6.51 14.44 -10.79
C ILE A 171 5.34 15.06 -11.56
N TYR A 172 4.14 14.51 -11.38
CA TYR A 172 2.90 15.01 -11.98
C TYR A 172 1.72 14.92 -10.99
N PRO A 173 0.83 15.92 -10.93
CA PRO A 173 0.88 17.21 -11.65
C PRO A 173 2.05 18.08 -11.18
N THR A 174 2.59 18.92 -12.07
CA THR A 174 3.66 19.87 -11.71
C THR A 174 3.11 21.01 -10.85
N GLN A 175 4.01 21.76 -10.20
CA GLN A 175 3.61 22.93 -9.42
C GLN A 175 2.86 23.97 -10.28
N GLU A 176 3.24 24.16 -11.54
CA GLU A 176 2.54 25.08 -12.44
C GLU A 176 1.08 24.66 -12.69
N ILE A 177 0.84 23.36 -12.87
CA ILE A 177 -0.52 22.81 -13.05
C ILE A 177 -1.35 22.98 -11.78
N LEU A 178 -0.76 22.71 -10.61
CA LEU A 178 -1.41 22.92 -9.32
C LEU A 178 -1.77 24.39 -9.08
N ASP A 179 -0.86 25.31 -9.42
CA ASP A 179 -1.07 26.75 -9.28
C ASP A 179 -2.15 27.27 -10.26
N ALA A 180 -2.19 26.72 -11.49
CA ALA A 180 -3.22 27.03 -12.46
C ALA A 180 -4.62 26.63 -11.96
N HIS A 181 -4.78 25.39 -11.48
CA HIS A 181 -6.05 24.92 -10.92
C HIS A 181 -6.49 25.71 -9.67
N ARG A 182 -5.55 26.11 -8.80
CA ARG A 182 -5.87 26.96 -7.65
C ARG A 182 -6.42 28.32 -8.09
N LYS A 183 -5.79 28.96 -9.06
CA LYS A 183 -6.25 30.24 -9.62
C LYS A 183 -7.63 30.12 -10.27
N GLU A 184 -7.89 29.03 -10.99
CA GLU A 184 -9.22 28.76 -11.57
C GLU A 184 -10.30 28.57 -10.49
N GLN A 185 -9.99 27.86 -9.41
CA GLN A 185 -10.92 27.68 -8.28
C GLN A 185 -11.19 29.00 -7.54
N GLU A 186 -10.17 29.83 -7.32
CA GLU A 186 -10.32 31.16 -6.72
C GLU A 186 -11.15 32.11 -7.60
N GLN A 187 -11.03 32.00 -8.92
CA GLN A 187 -11.81 32.79 -9.89
C GLN A 187 -13.26 32.31 -10.00
N ASN A 188 -13.50 31.00 -9.93
CA ASN A 188 -14.85 30.41 -10.01
C ASN A 188 -15.61 30.41 -8.67
N GLY A 189 -14.91 30.52 -7.53
CA GLY A 189 -15.49 30.59 -6.19
C GLY A 189 -15.98 31.98 -5.75
N GLY A 190 -15.78 33.01 -6.59
CA GLY A 190 -16.11 34.42 -6.29
C GLY A 190 -17.55 34.87 -6.58
N MET A 191 -18.47 33.97 -6.94
CA MET A 191 -19.90 34.33 -7.05
C MET A 191 -20.58 34.29 -5.68
N GLU A 192 -20.49 35.41 -4.95
CA GLU A 192 -21.42 35.76 -3.87
C GLU A 192 -22.85 35.76 -4.43
N LEU A 193 -23.64 34.75 -4.05
CA LEU A 193 -25.10 34.81 -4.14
C LEU A 193 -25.58 35.87 -3.14
N LYS A 194 -25.75 37.11 -3.62
CA LYS A 194 -26.67 38.05 -3.00
C LYS A 194 -28.09 37.65 -3.38
N LEU A 195 -28.78 37.01 -2.45
CA LEU A 195 -30.24 36.94 -2.37
C LEU A 195 -30.67 37.53 -1.02
#